data_AF-A0AAN8N6M0-F1
#
_entry.id   AF-A0AAN8N6M0-F1
#
_cell.length_a   1.000
_cell.length_b   1.000
_cell.length_c   1.000
_cell.angle_alpha   90.00
_cell.angle_beta   90.00
_cell.angle_gamma   90.00
#
_symmetry.space_group_name_H-M   'P 1'
#
loop_
_entity.id
_entity.type
_entity.pdbx_description
1 polymer ?
#
loop_
_entity_poly.entity_id
_entity_poly.type
_entity_poly.pdbx_seq_one_letter_code
_entity_poly.pdbx_strand_id
1 'polypeptide(L)'
;MTRTTRRSVDKDRPKAEEMPPPPPPPSQPPGSKIPTKTVPESEAPITVHKRIRSPLLDKVFEKSLKSSLSGITPEAWNKCFPTPTVRRPEQMKEVRKKFCEIYELNVRKNFQDIISSRKLLASLDNLDILISEAQTRKAKFLEENPQPPLPMDPPPKPTGDKEKETDKTQPEEKSGEDGTKKTGEEAEVNKSSVPPPQPIHNFTAEDLYMSHLYPILQLQSARLESLKQAQQSSIDTLIKKREEQQEEMKQLIAILEKRLGVVDEAAQGVKEILEMDADDEMMES
;
A
#
# COMPACT_ATOMS: atom_id res chain seq x y z
N MET A 1 -24.35 3.95 52.21
CA MET A 1 -24.06 3.73 53.64
C MET A 1 -23.64 2.27 53.76
N THR A 2 -22.45 1.82 54.13
CA THR A 2 -21.34 2.29 54.98
C THR A 2 -20.09 1.44 54.62
N ARG A 3 -18.95 2.06 54.29
CA ARG A 3 -17.68 2.06 55.06
C ARG A 3 -17.30 0.75 55.73
N THR A 4 -16.18 0.15 55.31
CA THR A 4 -15.36 -0.75 56.13
C THR A 4 -13.89 -0.33 56.03
N THR A 5 -13.28 -0.12 57.19
CA THR A 5 -11.92 0.35 57.47
C THR A 5 -11.12 -0.76 58.15
N ARG A 6 -9.81 -0.87 57.88
CA ARG A 6 -8.71 -1.31 58.79
C ARG A 6 -7.47 -1.60 57.93
N ARG A 7 -6.21 -1.43 58.34
CA ARG A 7 -5.57 -0.97 59.58
C ARG A 7 -4.10 -0.68 59.24
N SER A 8 -3.49 0.27 59.93
CA SER A 8 -2.07 0.63 59.88
C SER A 8 -1.29 -0.08 60.99
N VAL A 9 -0.16 -0.71 60.68
CA VAL A 9 1.08 -0.99 61.46
C VAL A 9 2.08 -1.49 60.39
N ASP A 10 3.34 -1.07 60.25
CA ASP A 10 4.41 -1.06 61.23
C ASP A 10 5.57 -0.14 60.80
N LYS A 11 6.33 0.23 61.81
CA LYS A 11 7.37 1.25 61.86
C LYS A 11 8.64 0.54 62.34
N ASP A 12 9.67 0.41 61.49
CA ASP A 12 11.10 0.38 61.90
C ASP A 12 12.10 0.22 60.72
N ARG A 13 12.83 1.31 60.43
CA ARG A 13 14.31 1.44 60.19
C ARG A 13 14.97 0.79 58.93
N PRO A 14 16.16 1.23 58.40
CA PRO A 14 16.99 2.43 58.63
C PRO A 14 17.20 3.34 57.40
N LYS A 15 17.78 4.51 57.70
CA LYS A 15 18.29 5.58 56.83
C LYS A 15 19.42 5.07 55.92
N ALA A 16 19.26 5.21 54.60
CA ALA A 16 20.34 5.12 53.62
C ALA A 16 20.14 6.22 52.57
N GLU A 17 21.27 6.83 52.24
CA GLU A 17 21.62 7.87 51.27
C GLU A 17 20.56 8.41 50.28
N GLU A 18 20.53 9.74 50.25
CA GLU A 18 19.73 10.62 49.41
C GLU A 18 20.23 10.59 47.95
N MET A 19 19.50 9.90 47.07
CA MET A 19 19.54 10.13 45.62
C MET A 19 18.54 11.25 45.25
N PRO A 20 18.89 12.19 44.35
CA PRO A 20 18.02 13.30 44.00
C PRO A 20 16.74 12.86 43.29
N PRO A 21 15.60 13.56 43.50
CA PRO A 21 14.31 13.18 42.94
C PRO A 21 14.26 13.36 41.41
N PRO A 22 13.50 12.53 40.68
CA PRO A 22 13.25 12.72 39.26
C PRO A 22 12.45 14.02 39.01
N PRO A 23 12.74 14.77 37.94
CA PRO A 23 12.08 16.04 37.67
C PRO A 23 10.58 15.87 37.35
N PRO A 24 9.74 16.87 37.72
CA PRO A 24 8.29 16.82 37.51
C PRO A 24 7.91 16.88 36.02
N PRO A 25 6.75 16.31 35.62
CA PRO A 25 6.26 16.40 34.25
C PRO A 25 5.86 17.85 33.92
N PRO A 26 6.24 18.39 32.74
CA PRO A 26 5.86 19.74 32.38
C PRO A 26 4.35 19.84 32.13
N SER A 27 3.76 20.83 32.82
CA SER A 27 2.39 21.30 32.71
C SER A 27 2.00 21.67 31.27
N GLN A 28 0.81 21.22 30.86
CA GLN A 28 0.13 21.64 29.63
C GLN A 28 -0.25 23.13 29.69
N PRO A 29 -0.04 23.91 28.61
CA PRO A 29 -0.77 25.16 28.40
C PRO A 29 -2.13 24.92 27.68
N PRO A 30 -3.09 25.84 27.86
CA PRO A 30 -4.51 25.62 27.63
C PRO A 30 -4.94 25.78 26.16
N GLY A 31 -6.09 25.19 25.85
CA GLY A 31 -6.57 24.93 24.50
C GLY A 31 -6.72 26.13 23.56
N SER A 32 -6.51 25.85 22.28
CA SER A 32 -7.09 26.61 21.17
C SER A 32 -7.22 25.69 19.94
N LYS A 33 -8.48 25.36 19.65
CA LYS A 33 -9.10 25.20 18.32
C LYS A 33 -8.27 24.49 17.25
N ILE A 34 -8.67 23.24 16.99
CA ILE A 34 -8.35 22.43 15.82
C ILE A 34 -8.54 23.26 14.53
N PRO A 35 -7.50 23.44 13.70
CA PRO A 35 -7.67 23.63 12.28
C PRO A 35 -7.48 22.26 11.62
N THR A 36 -8.57 21.74 11.08
CA THR A 36 -8.62 20.61 10.17
C THR A 36 -7.71 20.91 8.97
N LYS A 37 -6.44 20.53 9.04
CA LYS A 37 -5.52 20.60 7.91
C LYS A 37 -5.60 19.27 7.16
N THR A 38 -6.45 19.32 6.14
CA THR A 38 -6.53 18.44 4.99
C THR A 38 -5.19 17.77 4.66
N VAL A 39 -5.19 16.44 4.72
CA VAL A 39 -4.21 15.58 4.07
C VAL A 39 -4.36 15.82 2.55
N PRO A 40 -3.29 16.12 1.80
CA PRO A 40 -3.37 16.04 0.35
C PRO A 40 -3.37 14.55 -0.01
N GLU A 41 -4.57 13.99 -0.04
CA GLU A 41 -4.84 12.76 -0.73
C GLU A 41 -4.48 13.02 -2.20
N SER A 42 -3.42 12.35 -2.66
CA SER A 42 -3.10 12.26 -4.08
C SER A 42 -4.22 11.45 -4.72
N GLU A 43 -5.35 12.11 -4.98
CA GLU A 43 -6.37 11.64 -5.90
C GLU A 43 -5.74 11.67 -7.29
N ALA A 44 -5.01 10.61 -7.63
CA ALA A 44 -5.01 10.17 -9.01
C ALA A 44 -6.48 10.04 -9.40
N PRO A 45 -6.92 10.63 -10.53
CA PRO A 45 -8.32 10.68 -10.90
C PRO A 45 -8.84 9.26 -10.91
N ILE A 46 -9.83 8.99 -10.04
CA ILE A 46 -10.59 7.76 -9.99
C ILE A 46 -11.32 7.73 -11.33
N THR A 47 -10.65 7.24 -12.37
CA THR A 47 -11.24 7.04 -13.67
C THR A 47 -12.42 6.16 -13.41
N VAL A 48 -13.63 6.69 -13.63
CA VAL A 48 -14.90 5.99 -13.52
C VAL A 48 -14.75 4.67 -14.27
N HIS A 49 -14.38 3.62 -13.54
CA HIS A 49 -14.11 2.32 -14.14
C HIS A 49 -15.42 1.91 -14.78
N LYS A 50 -15.42 1.80 -16.11
CA LYS A 50 -16.64 1.54 -16.88
C LYS A 50 -17.17 0.18 -16.41
N ARG A 51 -18.19 0.19 -15.54
CA ARG A 51 -18.84 -1.02 -15.02
C ARG A 51 -19.65 -1.62 -16.16
N ILE A 52 -19.07 -2.57 -16.87
CA ILE A 52 -19.67 -3.15 -18.09
C ILE A 52 -20.28 -4.50 -17.76
N ARG A 53 -19.64 -5.28 -16.87
CA ARG A 53 -20.01 -6.69 -16.68
C ARG A 53 -21.27 -6.89 -15.88
N SER A 54 -21.45 -6.11 -14.82
CA SER A 54 -22.66 -6.09 -13.99
C SER A 54 -23.94 -5.89 -14.83
N PRO A 55 -24.10 -4.79 -15.62
CA PRO A 55 -25.29 -4.61 -16.45
C PRO A 55 -25.37 -5.57 -17.65
N LEU A 56 -24.24 -6.14 -18.09
CA LEU A 56 -24.24 -7.18 -19.12
C LEU A 56 -24.84 -8.49 -18.60
N LEU A 57 -24.57 -8.84 -17.36
CA LEU A 57 -25.15 -10.03 -16.73
C LEU A 57 -26.68 -9.95 -16.72
N ASP A 58 -27.24 -8.82 -16.31
CA ASP A 58 -28.69 -8.60 -16.31
C ASP A 58 -29.27 -8.71 -17.72
N LYS A 59 -28.58 -8.16 -18.74
CA LYS A 59 -28.99 -8.27 -20.14
C LYS A 59 -28.99 -9.72 -20.63
N VAL A 60 -27.96 -10.50 -20.29
CA VAL A 60 -27.87 -11.92 -20.66
C VAL A 60 -28.97 -12.72 -19.97
N PHE A 61 -29.23 -12.44 -18.69
CA PHE A 61 -30.31 -13.06 -17.93
C PHE A 61 -31.68 -12.79 -18.57
N GLU A 62 -32.03 -11.52 -18.83
CA GLU A 62 -33.30 -11.15 -19.48
C GLU A 62 -33.45 -11.79 -20.86
N LYS A 63 -32.36 -11.87 -21.64
CA LYS A 63 -32.36 -12.54 -22.94
C LYS A 63 -32.65 -14.04 -22.79
N SER A 64 -32.02 -14.71 -21.82
CA SER A 64 -32.22 -16.14 -21.57
C SER A 64 -33.62 -16.47 -21.04
N LEU A 65 -34.18 -15.60 -20.19
CA LEU A 65 -35.53 -15.75 -19.65
C LEU A 65 -36.57 -15.59 -20.76
N LYS A 66 -36.44 -14.56 -21.60
CA LYS A 66 -37.31 -14.36 -22.78
C LYS A 66 -37.22 -15.53 -23.74
N SER A 67 -36.01 -16.05 -23.99
CA SER A 67 -35.82 -17.23 -24.84
C SER A 67 -36.52 -18.46 -24.25
N SER A 68 -36.42 -18.68 -22.94
CA SER A 68 -37.06 -19.81 -22.26
C SER A 68 -38.59 -19.72 -22.31
N LEU A 69 -39.15 -18.53 -22.06
CA LEU A 69 -40.60 -18.29 -22.16
C LEU A 69 -41.13 -18.40 -23.59
N SER A 70 -40.32 -18.02 -24.59
CA SER A 70 -40.71 -18.13 -26.00
C SER A 70 -40.91 -19.58 -26.45
N GLY A 71 -40.23 -20.55 -25.81
CA GLY A 71 -40.40 -21.97 -26.07
C GLY A 71 -41.74 -22.53 -25.59
N ILE A 72 -42.40 -21.86 -24.64
CA ILE A 72 -43.72 -22.26 -24.15
C ILE A 72 -44.76 -21.68 -25.11
N THR A 73 -44.88 -22.23 -26.32
CA THR A 73 -45.87 -21.80 -27.33
C THR A 73 -47.25 -22.43 -27.06
N PRO A 74 -48.36 -21.84 -27.53
CA PRO A 74 -49.69 -22.43 -27.33
C PRO A 74 -49.80 -23.79 -28.02
N GLU A 75 -49.13 -23.97 -29.15
CA GLU A 75 -49.15 -25.22 -29.91
C GLU A 75 -48.42 -26.35 -29.19
N ALA A 76 -47.21 -26.09 -28.67
CA ALA A 76 -46.47 -27.06 -27.87
C ALA A 76 -47.25 -27.42 -26.59
N TRP A 77 -47.86 -26.43 -25.95
CA TRP A 77 -48.68 -26.62 -24.75
C TRP A 77 -49.92 -27.48 -25.02
N ASN A 78 -50.65 -27.20 -26.11
CA ASN A 78 -51.86 -27.93 -26.48
C ASN A 78 -51.56 -29.37 -26.92
N LYS A 79 -50.38 -29.62 -27.51
CA LYS A 79 -49.95 -30.97 -27.88
C LYS A 79 -49.71 -31.87 -26.65
N CYS A 80 -49.19 -31.30 -25.56
CA CYS A 80 -48.97 -32.01 -24.31
C CYS A 80 -50.26 -32.27 -23.53
N PHE A 81 -51.32 -31.48 -23.78
CA PHE A 81 -52.60 -31.56 -23.07
C PHE A 81 -53.79 -31.54 -24.04
N PRO A 82 -53.97 -32.57 -24.88
CA PRO A 82 -55.01 -32.55 -25.92
C PRO A 82 -56.44 -32.57 -25.32
N THR A 83 -56.70 -33.39 -24.29
CA THR A 83 -58.04 -33.53 -23.71
C THR A 83 -58.54 -32.26 -22.99
N PRO A 84 -57.74 -31.58 -22.14
CA PRO A 84 -58.15 -30.32 -21.52
C PRO A 84 -58.35 -29.19 -22.53
N THR A 85 -57.52 -29.12 -23.57
CA THR A 85 -57.61 -28.08 -24.60
C THR A 85 -58.92 -28.18 -25.39
N VAL A 86 -59.41 -29.38 -25.70
CA VAL A 86 -60.69 -29.57 -26.40
C VAL A 86 -61.88 -29.24 -25.49
N ARG A 87 -61.84 -29.63 -24.21
CA ARG A 87 -62.97 -29.40 -23.28
C ARG A 87 -63.08 -27.96 -22.79
N ARG A 88 -61.95 -27.31 -22.47
CA ARG A 88 -61.89 -25.95 -21.92
C ARG A 88 -60.63 -25.22 -22.38
N PRO A 89 -60.62 -24.68 -23.61
CA PRO A 89 -59.46 -23.96 -24.16
C PRO A 89 -59.13 -22.68 -23.38
N GLU A 90 -60.14 -21.96 -22.89
CA GLU A 90 -59.93 -20.69 -22.16
C GLU A 90 -59.19 -20.90 -20.83
N GLN A 91 -59.54 -21.95 -20.07
CA GLN A 91 -58.82 -22.27 -18.83
C GLN A 91 -57.38 -22.69 -19.09
N MET A 92 -57.11 -23.42 -20.18
CA MET A 92 -55.74 -23.81 -20.53
C MET A 92 -54.87 -22.63 -20.94
N LYS A 93 -55.45 -21.63 -21.63
CA LYS A 93 -54.78 -20.35 -21.90
C LYS A 93 -54.45 -19.62 -20.60
N GLU A 94 -55.40 -19.56 -19.67
CA GLU A 94 -55.21 -18.91 -18.37
C GLU A 94 -54.14 -19.61 -17.52
N VAL A 95 -54.14 -20.94 -17.47
CA VAL A 95 -53.11 -21.73 -16.76
C VAL A 95 -51.73 -21.49 -17.34
N ARG A 96 -51.58 -21.53 -18.68
CA ARG A 96 -50.30 -21.24 -19.33
C ARG A 96 -49.82 -19.82 -19.01
N LYS A 97 -50.73 -18.84 -19.05
CA LYS A 97 -50.42 -17.45 -18.70
C LYS A 97 -49.91 -17.34 -17.25
N LYS A 98 -50.66 -17.90 -16.28
CA LYS A 98 -50.27 -17.93 -14.87
C LYS A 98 -48.95 -18.66 -14.66
N PHE A 99 -48.72 -19.76 -15.38
CA PHE A 99 -47.46 -20.50 -15.32
C PHE A 99 -46.29 -19.62 -15.77
N CYS A 100 -46.40 -18.93 -16.91
CA CYS A 100 -45.36 -18.03 -17.39
C CYS A 100 -45.09 -16.89 -16.39
N GLU A 101 -46.14 -16.28 -15.83
CA GLU A 101 -46.03 -15.19 -14.84
C GLU A 101 -45.34 -15.66 -13.54
N ILE A 102 -45.77 -16.80 -12.98
CA ILE A 102 -45.20 -17.35 -11.74
C ILE A 102 -43.76 -17.81 -11.97
N TYR A 103 -43.48 -18.46 -13.11
CA TYR A 103 -42.14 -18.89 -13.46
C TYR A 103 -41.20 -17.71 -13.58
N GLU A 104 -41.59 -16.66 -14.31
CA GLU A 104 -40.81 -15.44 -14.46
C GLU A 104 -40.53 -14.78 -13.11
N LEU A 105 -41.56 -14.61 -12.26
CA LEU A 105 -41.42 -14.03 -10.93
C LEU A 105 -40.44 -14.84 -10.06
N ASN A 106 -40.60 -16.16 -10.03
CA ASN A 106 -39.75 -17.05 -9.22
C ASN A 106 -38.30 -17.04 -9.72
N VAL A 107 -38.07 -17.09 -11.03
CA VAL A 107 -36.71 -17.08 -11.59
C VAL A 107 -36.03 -15.73 -11.33
N ARG A 108 -36.73 -14.60 -11.51
CA ARG A 108 -36.22 -13.27 -11.18
C ARG A 108 -35.87 -13.16 -9.69
N LYS A 109 -36.73 -13.66 -8.80
CA LYS A 109 -36.48 -13.66 -7.35
C LYS A 109 -35.26 -14.50 -6.99
N ASN A 110 -35.20 -15.76 -7.43
CA ASN A 110 -34.05 -16.62 -7.15
C ASN A 110 -32.74 -16.04 -7.70
N PHE A 111 -32.79 -15.41 -8.87
CA PHE A 111 -31.62 -14.73 -9.44
C PHE A 111 -31.12 -13.58 -8.56
N GLN A 112 -32.03 -12.74 -8.05
CA GLN A 112 -31.69 -11.66 -7.11
C GLN A 112 -31.17 -12.19 -5.77
N ASP A 113 -31.74 -13.28 -5.26
CA ASP A 113 -31.26 -13.95 -4.05
C ASP A 113 -29.83 -14.50 -4.23
N ILE A 114 -29.52 -15.06 -5.41
CA ILE A 114 -28.16 -15.52 -5.75
C ILE A 114 -27.19 -14.33 -5.89
N ILE A 115 -27.60 -13.25 -6.56
CA ILE A 115 -26.78 -12.05 -6.72
C ILE A 115 -26.41 -11.46 -5.35
N SER A 116 -27.39 -11.34 -4.46
CA SER A 116 -27.21 -10.75 -3.12
C SER A 116 -26.38 -11.65 -2.21
N SER A 117 -26.70 -12.95 -2.13
CA SER A 117 -25.97 -13.91 -1.28
C SER A 117 -24.49 -14.01 -1.64
N ARG A 118 -24.15 -13.95 -2.93
CA ARG A 118 -22.75 -14.04 -3.39
C ARG A 118 -22.07 -12.68 -3.56
N LYS A 119 -22.76 -11.57 -3.29
CA LYS A 119 -22.27 -10.20 -3.54
C LYS A 119 -21.70 -10.03 -4.95
N LEU A 120 -22.36 -10.66 -5.92
CA LEU A 120 -21.78 -10.88 -7.25
C LEU A 120 -21.57 -9.57 -8.02
N LEU A 121 -22.46 -8.59 -7.88
CA LEU A 121 -22.31 -7.27 -8.50
C LEU A 121 -21.05 -6.56 -8.00
N ALA A 122 -20.81 -6.57 -6.68
CA ALA A 122 -19.61 -5.97 -6.10
C ALA A 122 -18.33 -6.68 -6.59
N SER A 123 -18.37 -8.01 -6.75
CA SER A 123 -17.24 -8.76 -7.29
C SER A 123 -16.98 -8.46 -8.76
N LEU A 124 -18.01 -8.30 -9.59
CA LEU A 124 -17.86 -7.97 -11.00
C LEU A 124 -17.36 -6.54 -11.19
N ASP A 125 -17.87 -5.61 -10.38
CA ASP A 125 -17.40 -4.23 -10.38
C ASP A 125 -15.92 -4.16 -9.94
N ASN A 126 -15.53 -4.91 -8.91
CA ASN A 126 -14.13 -5.01 -8.49
C ASN A 126 -13.24 -5.62 -9.58
N LEU A 127 -13.74 -6.62 -10.30
CA LEU A 127 -13.01 -7.20 -11.45
C LEU A 127 -12.83 -6.19 -12.59
N ASP A 128 -13.82 -5.35 -12.86
CA ASP A 128 -13.73 -4.27 -13.86
C ASP A 128 -12.64 -3.25 -13.44
N ILE A 129 -12.57 -2.90 -12.15
CA ILE A 129 -11.50 -2.06 -11.58
C ILE A 129 -10.12 -2.70 -11.80
N LEU A 130 -9.93 -3.94 -11.31
CA LEU A 130 -8.66 -4.64 -11.41
C LEU A 130 -8.15 -4.79 -12.85
N ILE A 131 -9.05 -5.07 -13.80
CA ILE A 131 -8.67 -5.22 -15.21
C ILE A 131 -8.26 -3.88 -15.82
N SER A 132 -8.94 -2.80 -15.50
CA SER A 132 -8.55 -1.48 -15.99
C SER A 132 -7.24 -0.98 -15.38
N GLU A 133 -6.99 -1.26 -14.10
CA GLU A 133 -5.69 -0.98 -13.47
C GLU A 133 -4.58 -1.81 -14.14
N ALA A 134 -4.81 -3.10 -14.38
CA ALA A 134 -3.85 -3.97 -15.04
C ALA A 134 -3.56 -3.51 -16.48
N GLN A 135 -4.58 -3.09 -17.24
CA GLN A 135 -4.41 -2.52 -18.57
C GLN A 135 -3.60 -1.22 -18.53
N THR A 136 -3.85 -0.38 -17.53
CA THR A 136 -3.11 0.87 -17.33
C THR A 136 -1.64 0.59 -17.02
N ARG A 137 -1.34 -0.36 -16.12
CA ARG A 137 0.03 -0.77 -15.79
C ARG A 137 0.74 -1.39 -16.99
N LYS A 138 0.03 -2.21 -17.78
CA LYS A 138 0.56 -2.78 -19.03
C LYS A 138 0.90 -1.70 -20.06
N ALA A 139 0.02 -0.70 -20.22
CA ALA A 139 0.26 0.41 -21.14
C ALA A 139 1.48 1.25 -20.71
N LYS A 140 1.57 1.60 -19.42
CA LYS A 140 2.72 2.29 -18.84
C LYS A 140 4.02 1.50 -19.02
N PHE A 141 4.00 0.19 -18.76
CA PHE A 141 5.17 -0.67 -18.96
C PHE A 141 5.64 -0.70 -20.42
N LEU A 142 4.70 -0.71 -21.37
CA LEU A 142 5.02 -0.69 -22.81
C LEU A 142 5.55 0.67 -23.28
N GLU A 143 5.08 1.77 -22.66
CA GLU A 143 5.58 3.12 -22.91
C GLU A 143 7.00 3.31 -22.34
N GLU A 144 7.27 2.79 -21.15
CA GLU A 144 8.58 2.86 -20.47
C GLU A 144 9.62 1.90 -21.09
N ASN A 145 9.18 0.77 -21.65
CA ASN A 145 10.01 -0.19 -22.36
C ASN A 145 9.51 -0.42 -23.80
N PRO A 146 9.73 0.53 -24.73
CA PRO A 146 9.35 0.34 -26.11
C PRO A 146 10.16 -0.82 -26.70
N GLN A 147 9.48 -1.91 -27.07
CA GLN A 147 10.15 -2.96 -27.85
C GLN A 147 10.63 -2.34 -29.17
N PRO A 148 11.91 -2.55 -29.57
CA PRO A 148 12.33 -2.22 -30.91
C PRO A 148 11.42 -2.97 -31.90
N PRO A 149 11.01 -2.33 -33.02
CA PRO A 149 10.10 -2.95 -33.97
C PRO A 149 10.69 -4.28 -34.41
N LEU A 150 9.94 -5.37 -34.19
CA LEU A 150 10.30 -6.68 -34.72
C LEU A 150 10.49 -6.54 -36.23
N PRO A 151 11.64 -6.94 -36.81
CA PRO A 151 11.80 -7.04 -38.24
C PRO A 151 10.72 -8.00 -38.75
N MET A 152 9.78 -7.49 -39.53
CA MET A 152 8.86 -8.30 -40.29
C MET A 152 9.69 -9.00 -41.38
N ASP A 153 10.14 -10.23 -41.12
CA ASP A 153 10.63 -11.07 -42.22
C ASP A 153 9.45 -11.29 -43.19
N PRO A 154 9.64 -11.02 -44.49
CA PRO A 154 8.58 -11.18 -45.47
C PRO A 154 8.11 -12.64 -45.52
N PRO A 155 6.80 -12.91 -45.68
CA PRO A 155 6.27 -14.26 -45.68
C PRO A 155 6.93 -15.10 -46.78
N PRO A 156 7.32 -16.36 -46.49
CA PRO A 156 7.84 -17.24 -47.52
C PRO A 156 6.77 -17.48 -48.58
N LYS A 157 7.16 -17.25 -49.83
CA LYS A 157 6.36 -17.48 -51.03
C LYS A 157 5.97 -18.97 -51.10
N PRO A 158 4.70 -19.31 -51.42
CA PRO A 158 4.30 -20.70 -51.54
C PRO A 158 4.88 -21.29 -52.84
N THR A 159 5.91 -22.12 -52.72
CA THR A 159 6.26 -23.08 -53.77
C THR A 159 5.36 -24.29 -53.60
N GLY A 160 4.40 -24.43 -54.52
CA GLY A 160 3.67 -25.68 -54.69
C GLY A 160 4.60 -26.75 -55.26
N ASP A 161 4.44 -27.98 -54.78
CA ASP A 161 4.28 -29.16 -55.64
C ASP A 161 3.83 -30.38 -54.82
N LYS A 162 2.64 -30.87 -55.20
CA LYS A 162 2.19 -32.27 -55.38
C LYS A 162 2.39 -33.33 -54.28
N GLU A 163 1.23 -33.77 -53.77
CA GLU A 163 0.74 -35.16 -53.79
C GLU A 163 1.74 -36.30 -53.58
N LYS A 164 1.63 -36.99 -52.43
CA LYS A 164 1.25 -38.41 -52.43
C LYS A 164 0.81 -38.93 -51.05
N GLU A 165 -0.44 -39.33 -51.01
CA GLU A 165 -1.09 -40.18 -50.02
C GLU A 165 -0.74 -41.65 -50.32
N THR A 166 -0.39 -42.45 -49.30
CA THR A 166 -0.81 -43.85 -49.09
C THR A 166 -0.10 -44.50 -47.89
N ASP A 167 -0.86 -44.61 -46.80
CA ASP A 167 -1.07 -45.75 -45.90
C ASP A 167 -0.09 -46.96 -45.91
N LYS A 168 0.52 -47.25 -44.75
CA LYS A 168 0.41 -48.57 -44.05
C LYS A 168 1.16 -48.63 -42.70
N THR A 169 0.37 -48.84 -41.63
CA THR A 169 0.49 -49.89 -40.59
C THR A 169 1.83 -50.12 -39.85
N GLN A 170 1.81 -49.80 -38.54
CA GLN A 170 2.58 -50.36 -37.39
C GLN A 170 2.54 -51.93 -37.34
N PRO A 171 3.39 -52.69 -36.60
CA PRO A 171 3.71 -52.44 -35.16
C PRO A 171 5.03 -53.04 -34.57
N GLU A 172 5.19 -52.83 -33.24
CA GLU A 172 6.05 -53.55 -32.25
C GLU A 172 7.58 -53.36 -32.30
N GLU A 173 8.38 -53.41 -31.24
CA GLU A 173 8.30 -53.38 -29.77
C GLU A 173 9.77 -53.20 -29.28
N LYS A 174 9.96 -52.75 -28.03
CA LYS A 174 11.07 -53.06 -27.09
C LYS A 174 12.45 -52.34 -27.14
N SER A 175 12.67 -51.61 -26.03
CA SER A 175 13.71 -51.78 -24.99
C SER A 175 15.18 -51.42 -25.20
N GLY A 176 15.76 -50.81 -24.15
CA GLY A 176 17.19 -50.83 -23.77
C GLY A 176 17.95 -49.55 -24.11
N GLU A 177 18.13 -48.58 -23.20
CA GLU A 177 19.14 -48.52 -22.11
C GLU A 177 20.51 -47.97 -22.57
N ASP A 178 21.06 -47.10 -21.72
CA ASP A 178 22.47 -46.68 -21.58
C ASP A 178 22.97 -45.33 -22.16
N GLY A 179 23.18 -44.40 -21.22
CA GLY A 179 24.43 -43.67 -20.95
C GLY A 179 25.21 -42.96 -22.06
N THR A 180 25.39 -41.63 -21.92
CA THR A 180 26.69 -40.97 -21.63
C THR A 180 26.77 -39.51 -22.10
N LYS A 181 26.78 -38.60 -21.11
CA LYS A 181 27.69 -37.45 -20.95
C LYS A 181 28.01 -36.56 -22.17
N LYS A 182 27.53 -35.30 -22.13
CA LYS A 182 28.37 -34.17 -22.53
C LYS A 182 28.05 -32.91 -21.71
N THR A 183 28.96 -32.64 -20.78
CA THR A 183 29.27 -31.32 -20.23
C THR A 183 29.44 -30.29 -21.34
N GLY A 184 28.86 -29.12 -21.15
CA GLY A 184 28.98 -27.94 -22.00
C GLY A 184 28.62 -26.71 -21.18
N GLU A 185 29.62 -26.23 -20.48
CA GLU A 185 29.69 -24.96 -19.77
C GLU A 185 29.64 -23.80 -20.79
N GLU A 186 29.15 -22.65 -20.33
CA GLU A 186 29.25 -21.31 -20.95
C GLU A 186 28.35 -20.97 -22.15
N ALA A 187 27.28 -20.21 -21.85
CA ALA A 187 26.96 -19.00 -22.60
C ALA A 187 26.07 -18.09 -21.73
N GLU A 188 26.74 -17.24 -20.96
CA GLU A 188 26.16 -16.07 -20.31
C GLU A 188 25.63 -15.13 -21.41
N VAL A 189 24.36 -15.26 -21.76
CA VAL A 189 23.66 -14.25 -22.57
C VAL A 189 22.87 -13.38 -21.61
N ASN A 190 23.54 -12.32 -21.17
CA ASN A 190 22.97 -11.21 -20.41
C ASN A 190 22.00 -10.43 -21.30
N LYS A 191 20.83 -11.03 -21.58
CA LYS A 191 19.64 -10.34 -22.05
C LYS A 191 18.89 -9.91 -20.81
N SER A 192 18.98 -8.65 -20.46
CA SER A 192 18.09 -7.96 -19.52
C SER A 192 16.66 -7.86 -20.08
N SER A 193 16.10 -8.99 -20.54
CA SER A 193 14.66 -9.09 -20.74
C SER A 193 14.07 -9.47 -19.40
N VAL A 194 13.53 -8.47 -18.70
CA VAL A 194 12.72 -8.71 -17.50
C VAL A 194 11.68 -9.78 -17.85
N PRO A 195 11.71 -10.95 -17.19
CA PRO A 195 10.77 -12.01 -17.50
C PRO A 195 9.34 -11.52 -17.23
N PRO A 196 8.34 -11.98 -18.01
CA PRO A 196 6.96 -11.57 -17.81
C PRO A 196 6.53 -11.89 -16.37
N PRO A 197 5.70 -11.02 -15.75
CA PRO A 197 5.28 -11.22 -14.37
C PRO A 197 4.57 -12.58 -14.23
N GLN A 198 5.06 -13.38 -13.28
CA GLN A 198 4.46 -14.68 -12.99
C GLN A 198 3.08 -14.47 -12.36
N PRO A 199 2.09 -15.30 -12.70
CA PRO A 199 0.78 -15.22 -12.07
C PRO A 199 0.85 -15.76 -10.63
N ILE A 200 -0.01 -15.21 -9.76
CA ILE A 200 0.00 -15.45 -8.30
C ILE A 200 -0.11 -16.93 -7.87
N HIS A 201 -0.60 -17.82 -8.73
CA HIS A 201 -0.74 -19.24 -8.41
C HIS A 201 0.57 -20.03 -8.58
N ASN A 202 1.58 -19.42 -9.19
CA ASN A 202 2.92 -19.98 -9.29
C ASN A 202 3.82 -19.57 -8.11
N PHE A 203 3.31 -18.75 -7.20
CA PHE A 203 4.09 -18.23 -6.08
C PHE A 203 4.15 -19.28 -4.97
N THR A 204 5.33 -19.45 -4.39
CA THR A 204 5.45 -20.24 -3.16
C THR A 204 4.82 -19.48 -1.98
N ALA A 205 4.59 -20.17 -0.86
CA ALA A 205 4.08 -19.52 0.35
C ALA A 205 5.02 -18.41 0.85
N GLU A 206 6.34 -18.59 0.66
CA GLU A 206 7.35 -17.59 1.02
C GLU A 206 7.28 -16.38 0.09
N ASP A 207 7.14 -16.58 -1.22
CA ASP A 207 7.01 -15.47 -2.18
C ASP A 207 5.77 -14.63 -1.89
N LEU A 208 4.65 -15.28 -1.55
CA LEU A 208 3.42 -14.59 -1.17
C LEU A 208 3.63 -13.75 0.11
N TYR A 209 4.30 -14.31 1.12
CA TYR A 209 4.62 -13.62 2.36
C TYR A 209 5.52 -12.40 2.11
N MET A 210 6.61 -12.58 1.37
CA MET A 210 7.56 -11.52 1.06
C MET A 210 6.92 -10.42 0.21
N SER A 211 6.08 -10.77 -0.77
CA SER A 211 5.39 -9.79 -1.62
C SER A 211 4.48 -8.84 -0.83
N HIS A 212 3.88 -9.32 0.26
CA HIS A 212 3.03 -8.50 1.13
C HIS A 212 3.85 -7.73 2.17
N LEU A 213 4.93 -8.33 2.70
CA LEU A 213 5.78 -7.66 3.69
C LEU A 213 6.64 -6.56 3.11
N TYR A 214 7.17 -6.76 1.90
CA TYR A 214 8.08 -5.83 1.25
C TYR A 214 7.56 -4.37 1.20
N PRO A 215 6.32 -4.09 0.74
CA PRO A 215 5.81 -2.71 0.73
C PRO A 215 5.69 -2.10 2.13
N ILE A 216 5.36 -2.91 3.14
CA ILE A 216 5.29 -2.45 4.53
C ILE A 216 6.69 -2.11 5.04
N LEU A 217 7.66 -2.99 4.78
CA LEU A 217 9.06 -2.79 5.17
C LEU A 217 9.64 -1.54 4.51
N GLN A 218 9.37 -1.33 3.22
CA GLN A 218 9.82 -0.16 2.47
C GLN A 218 9.20 1.14 2.99
N LEU A 219 7.93 1.13 3.39
CA LEU A 219 7.30 2.29 4.02
C LEU A 219 7.95 2.61 5.38
N GLN A 220 8.24 1.58 6.19
CA GLN A 220 8.88 1.76 7.49
C GLN A 220 10.33 2.22 7.35
N SER A 221 11.10 1.68 6.40
CA SER A 221 12.48 2.10 6.16
C SER A 221 12.54 3.57 5.72
N ALA A 222 11.69 3.97 4.77
CA ALA A 222 11.59 5.36 4.33
C ALA A 222 11.20 6.30 5.48
N ARG A 223 10.32 5.87 6.38
CA ARG A 223 9.94 6.63 7.58
C ARG A 223 11.11 6.80 8.56
N LEU A 224 11.85 5.73 8.84
CA LEU A 224 12.99 5.77 9.74
C LEU A 224 14.12 6.64 9.17
N GLU A 225 14.37 6.55 7.87
CA GLU A 225 15.34 7.41 7.17
C GLU A 225 14.95 8.89 7.24
N SER A 226 13.66 9.20 7.00
CA SER A 226 13.14 10.56 7.16
C SER A 226 13.31 11.09 8.60
N LEU A 227 13.02 10.26 9.61
CA LEU A 227 13.19 10.64 11.01
C LEU A 227 14.67 10.85 11.37
N LYS A 228 15.55 9.96 10.90
CA LYS A 228 16.99 10.08 11.07
C LYS A 228 17.50 11.38 10.46
N GLN A 229 17.06 11.72 9.24
CA GLN A 229 17.45 12.95 8.56
C GLN A 229 16.96 14.20 9.31
N ALA A 230 15.71 14.19 9.81
CA ALA A 230 15.17 15.26 10.62
C ALA A 230 15.99 15.46 11.91
N GLN A 231 16.31 14.37 12.62
CA GLN A 231 17.14 14.44 13.83
C GLN A 231 18.56 14.93 13.53
N GLN A 232 19.19 14.45 12.46
CA GLN A 232 20.52 14.90 12.08
C GLN A 232 20.53 16.40 11.78
N SER A 233 19.54 16.90 11.02
CA SER A 233 19.42 18.32 10.75
C SER A 233 19.23 19.15 12.03
N SER A 234 18.48 18.64 13.01
CA SER A 234 18.32 19.29 14.31
C SER A 234 19.64 19.32 15.09
N ILE A 235 20.39 18.22 15.12
CA ILE A 235 21.70 18.14 15.78
C ILE A 235 22.65 19.16 15.15
N ASP A 236 22.73 19.20 13.83
CA ASP A 236 23.60 20.13 13.10
C ASP A 236 23.25 21.60 13.42
N THR A 237 21.96 21.92 13.56
CA THR A 237 21.55 23.28 13.96
C THR A 237 21.95 23.63 15.40
N LEU A 238 21.90 22.66 16.32
CA LEU A 238 22.29 22.87 17.71
C LEU A 238 23.82 22.99 17.85
N ILE A 239 24.58 22.25 17.05
CA ILE A 239 26.04 22.37 17.00
C ILE A 239 26.43 23.76 16.52
N LYS A 240 25.84 24.24 15.42
CA LYS A 240 26.10 25.61 14.92
C LYS A 240 25.82 26.67 15.97
N LYS A 241 24.67 26.59 16.65
CA LYS A 241 24.34 27.52 17.74
C LYS A 241 25.35 27.46 18.88
N ARG A 242 25.82 26.26 19.24
CA ARG A 242 26.85 26.11 20.29
C ARG A 242 28.15 26.78 19.86
N GLU A 243 28.57 26.60 18.62
CA GLU A 243 29.79 27.22 18.09
C GLU A 243 29.70 28.74 18.10
N GLU A 244 28.58 29.30 17.61
CA GLU A 244 28.29 30.74 17.67
C GLU A 244 28.32 31.27 19.11
N GLN A 245 27.68 30.57 20.05
CA GLN A 245 27.69 30.93 21.48
C GLN A 245 29.09 30.84 22.10
N GLN A 246 29.90 29.86 21.70
CA GLN A 246 31.27 29.72 22.17
C GLN A 246 32.16 30.85 21.66
N GLU A 247 31.93 31.35 20.44
CA GLU A 247 32.64 32.51 19.92
C GLU A 247 32.22 33.80 20.63
N GLU A 248 30.93 34.01 20.87
CA GLU A 248 30.42 35.14 21.64
C GLU A 248 31.01 35.15 23.07
N MET A 249 31.04 33.99 23.73
CA MET A 249 31.63 33.87 25.08
C MET A 249 33.12 34.23 25.09
N LYS A 250 33.88 33.78 24.10
CA LYS A 250 35.30 34.14 23.98
C LYS A 250 35.48 35.65 23.78
N GLN A 251 34.62 36.28 22.98
CA GLN A 251 34.67 37.73 22.78
C GLN A 251 34.35 38.49 24.07
N LEU A 252 33.32 38.06 24.81
CA LEU A 252 32.95 38.67 26.10
C LEU A 252 34.06 38.52 27.13
N ILE A 253 34.70 37.35 27.22
CA ILE A 253 35.84 37.11 28.11
C ILE A 253 36.99 38.05 27.75
N ALA A 254 37.37 38.15 26.47
CA ALA A 254 38.44 39.05 26.04
C ALA A 254 38.14 40.53 26.36
N ILE A 255 36.88 40.95 26.25
CA ILE A 255 36.46 42.31 26.64
C ILE A 255 36.55 42.51 28.16
N LEU A 256 36.13 41.52 28.96
CA LEU A 256 36.21 41.58 30.41
C LEU A 256 37.67 41.60 30.89
N GLU A 257 38.53 40.77 30.33
CA GLU A 257 39.98 40.77 30.60
C GLU A 257 40.59 42.14 30.30
N LYS A 258 40.22 42.76 29.17
CA LYS A 258 40.67 44.12 28.84
C LYS A 258 40.18 45.16 29.84
N ARG A 259 38.92 45.08 30.30
CA ARG A 259 38.36 46.01 31.29
C ARG A 259 39.00 45.81 32.66
N LEU A 260 39.29 44.57 33.04
CA LEU A 260 40.00 44.25 34.28
C LEU A 260 41.40 44.87 34.28
N GLY A 261 42.14 44.75 33.18
CA GLY A 261 43.47 45.38 33.05
C GLY A 261 43.43 46.91 33.24
N VAL A 262 42.39 47.58 32.76
CA VAL A 262 42.20 49.03 32.98
C VAL A 262 41.92 49.34 34.46
N VAL A 263 41.15 48.51 35.15
CA VAL A 263 40.88 48.68 36.59
C VAL A 263 42.13 48.41 37.41
N ASP A 264 42.91 47.38 37.06
CA ASP A 264 44.18 47.08 37.72
C ASP A 264 45.17 48.23 37.54
N GLU A 265 45.29 48.78 36.32
CA GLU A 265 46.13 49.96 36.05
C GLU A 265 45.67 51.19 36.84
N ALA A 266 44.36 51.45 36.90
CA ALA A 266 43.81 52.54 37.70
C ALA A 266 44.04 52.35 39.21
N ALA A 267 43.89 51.12 39.72
CA ALA A 267 44.16 50.77 41.11
C ALA A 267 45.65 50.95 41.46
N GLN A 268 46.54 50.60 40.54
CA GLN A 268 47.97 50.78 40.69
C GLN A 268 48.35 52.27 40.76
N GLY A 269 47.75 53.10 39.89
CA GLY A 269 47.91 54.56 39.96
C GLY A 269 47.40 55.18 41.26
N VAL A 270 46.23 54.73 41.78
CA VAL A 270 45.72 55.19 43.10
C VAL A 270 46.65 54.77 44.23
N LYS A 271 47.21 53.55 44.16
CA LYS A 271 48.17 53.06 45.14
C LYS A 271 49.45 53.90 45.14
N GLU A 272 49.98 54.25 43.96
CA GLU A 272 51.15 55.13 43.84
C GLU A 272 50.89 56.52 44.45
N ILE A 273 49.71 57.11 44.22
CA ILE A 273 49.33 58.40 44.83
C ILE A 273 49.26 58.29 46.36
N LEU A 274 48.67 57.23 46.91
CA LEU A 274 48.61 57.01 48.36
C LEU A 274 49.99 56.79 48.99
N GLU A 275 50.91 56.14 48.28
CA GLU A 275 52.30 56.00 48.72
C GLU A 275 53.03 57.36 48.71
N MET A 276 52.76 58.22 47.71
CA MET A 276 53.29 59.59 47.67
C MET A 276 52.73 60.48 48.80
N ASP A 277 51.44 60.40 49.11
CA ASP A 277 50.83 61.17 50.21
C ASP A 277 51.32 60.69 51.60
N ALA A 278 51.63 59.40 51.76
CA ALA A 278 52.22 58.86 53.00
C ALA A 278 53.67 59.31 53.22
N ASP A 279 54.44 59.50 52.15
CA ASP A 279 55.79 60.05 52.21
C ASP A 279 55.78 61.57 52.51
N ASP A 280 54.77 62.31 52.03
CA ASP A 280 54.58 63.74 52.33
C ASP A 280 54.15 63.97 53.81
N GLU A 281 53.26 63.15 54.39
CA GLU A 281 52.91 63.23 55.83
C GLU A 281 54.10 62.86 56.75
N MET A 282 55.01 61.99 56.30
CA MET A 282 56.25 61.64 57.02
C MET A 282 57.34 62.72 56.97
N MET A 283 57.20 63.73 56.10
CA MET A 283 58.10 64.90 56.04
C MET A 283 57.59 66.12 56.82
N GLU A 284 56.36 66.10 57.35
CA GLU A 284 55.76 67.21 58.12
C GLU A 284 55.78 67.03 59.66
N SER A 285 56.36 65.95 60.21
CA SER A 285 56.53 65.72 61.67
C SER A 285 57.97 65.91 62.16
#